data_AF-A0A7S0L9S5-F1
#
_entry.id   AF-A0A7S0L9S5-F1
#
_cell.length_a   1.000
_cell.length_b   1.000
_cell.length_c   1.000
_cell.angle_alpha   90.00
_cell.angle_beta   90.00
_cell.angle_gamma   90.00
#
_symmetry.space_group_name_H-M   'P 1'
#
loop_
_entity.id
_entity.type
_entity.pdbx_description
1 polymer ?
#
loop_
_entity_poly.entity_id
_entity_poly.type
_entity_poly.pdbx_seq_one_letter_code
_entity_poly.pdbx_strand_id
1 'polypeptide(L)'
;AGRDVLAYSADGRQLRATLTAIEDAREWASALVLELMLGEQKLMARLASMKHYFLLDQGDFFVHFLDSAEEELVKPVSQISRGKLLSKLELSLRQAAIADPYKESLSCDLLPYNLTNQLLRIINSARSSATQHEPQQAAKTPGLDAFTFDYKVEWPLSLILSKNAIIKYQLVFRHLFHCKHVERQLSSSWLAQQAAKALPSEVFSSSFGLRQRMLHFLQNIEYYMMFEVLEPNWHVLRLRLQAARRVDELISLHHDFLDSCLKECMLRDAVLLKLLAKLLTICVMFADANR
;
A
#
# COMPACT_ATOMS: atom_id res chain seq x y z
N ALA A 1 48.24 -40.57 38.38
CA ALA A 1 48.24 -39.42 37.45
C ALA A 1 47.94 -39.94 36.06
N GLY A 2 46.78 -39.59 35.52
CA GLY A 2 46.33 -40.05 34.20
C GLY A 2 45.09 -39.25 33.82
N ARG A 3 45.30 -38.00 33.42
CA ARG A 3 44.25 -37.21 32.76
C ARG A 3 44.37 -37.52 31.28
N ASP A 4 43.49 -38.37 30.77
CA ASP A 4 43.23 -38.48 29.34
C ASP A 4 42.67 -37.15 28.87
N VAL A 5 43.57 -36.32 28.33
CA VAL A 5 43.19 -35.14 27.57
C VAL A 5 42.66 -35.66 26.24
N LEU A 6 41.34 -35.70 26.11
CA LEU A 6 40.67 -35.88 24.82
C LEU A 6 41.09 -34.73 23.91
N ALA A 7 42.18 -34.94 23.16
CA ALA A 7 42.62 -34.02 22.13
C ALA A 7 41.58 -34.06 21.01
N TYR A 8 40.72 -33.05 20.95
CA TYR A 8 39.91 -32.73 19.78
C TYR A 8 40.85 -32.27 18.65
N SER A 9 41.59 -33.20 18.06
CA SER A 9 42.29 -32.99 16.81
C SER A 9 41.31 -33.23 15.66
N ALA A 10 40.34 -32.33 15.51
CA ALA A 10 39.62 -32.24 14.24
C ALA A 10 40.65 -31.79 13.19
N ASP A 11 41.11 -32.73 12.38
CA ASP A 11 42.04 -32.48 11.29
C ASP A 11 41.49 -31.30 10.46
N GLY A 12 42.24 -30.19 10.36
CA GLY A 12 41.73 -28.96 9.72
C GLY A 12 41.24 -29.16 8.28
N ARG A 13 41.63 -30.28 7.63
CA ARG A 13 41.11 -30.73 6.33
C ARG A 13 39.72 -31.36 6.41
N GLN A 14 39.44 -32.17 7.44
CA GLN A 14 38.10 -32.74 7.68
C GLN A 14 37.11 -31.62 8.00
N LEU A 15 37.49 -30.65 8.83
CA LEU A 15 36.62 -29.51 9.15
C LEU A 15 36.27 -28.69 7.90
N ARG A 16 37.26 -28.44 7.03
CA ARG A 16 37.04 -27.76 5.74
C ARG A 16 36.12 -28.57 4.82
N ALA A 17 36.32 -29.88 4.71
CA ALA A 17 35.48 -30.75 3.89
C ALA A 17 34.02 -30.81 4.41
N THR A 18 33.82 -30.80 5.73
CA THR A 18 32.46 -30.71 6.30
C THR A 18 31.81 -29.36 6.05
N LEU A 19 32.58 -28.26 6.11
CA LEU A 19 32.07 -26.92 5.83
C LEU A 19 31.63 -26.79 4.37
N THR A 20 32.44 -27.27 3.42
CA THR A 20 32.08 -27.24 1.99
C THR A 20 30.82 -28.08 1.72
N ALA A 21 30.70 -29.26 2.32
CA ALA A 21 29.50 -30.09 2.17
C ALA A 21 28.23 -29.42 2.73
N ILE A 22 28.36 -28.67 3.83
CA ILE A 22 27.25 -27.88 4.40
C ILE A 22 26.88 -26.72 3.47
N GLU A 23 27.86 -26.02 2.91
CA GLU A 23 27.65 -24.93 1.96
C GLU A 23 26.95 -25.42 0.69
N ASP A 24 27.41 -26.53 0.11
CA ASP A 24 26.82 -27.15 -1.08
C ASP A 24 25.37 -27.58 -0.83
N ALA A 25 25.11 -28.24 0.31
CA ALA A 25 23.76 -28.65 0.69
C ALA A 25 22.83 -27.45 0.88
N ARG A 26 23.34 -26.36 1.47
CA ARG A 26 22.59 -25.11 1.66
C ARG A 26 22.27 -24.45 0.32
N GLU A 27 23.22 -24.39 -0.61
CA GLU A 27 23.00 -23.82 -1.94
C GLU A 27 21.96 -24.62 -2.73
N TRP A 28 22.08 -25.95 -2.71
CA TRP A 28 21.12 -26.84 -3.36
C TRP A 28 19.71 -26.66 -2.78
N ALA A 29 19.57 -26.66 -1.46
CA ALA A 29 18.28 -26.42 -0.80
C ALA A 29 17.70 -25.03 -1.13
N SER A 30 18.56 -24.00 -1.17
CA SER A 30 18.12 -22.63 -1.49
C SER A 30 17.63 -22.53 -2.93
N ALA A 31 18.30 -23.19 -3.88
CA ALA A 31 17.89 -23.23 -5.28
C ALA A 31 16.54 -23.93 -5.45
N LEU A 32 16.32 -25.07 -4.77
CA LEU A 32 15.06 -25.80 -4.82
C LEU A 32 13.89 -24.96 -4.29
N VAL A 33 14.07 -24.29 -3.14
CA VAL A 33 13.02 -23.41 -2.59
C VAL A 33 12.79 -22.21 -3.50
N LEU A 34 13.83 -21.65 -4.12
CA LEU A 34 13.68 -20.54 -5.06
C LEU A 34 12.84 -20.94 -6.28
N GLU A 35 13.11 -22.11 -6.85
CA GLU A 35 12.35 -22.67 -7.98
C GLU A 35 10.88 -22.91 -7.59
N LEU A 36 10.62 -23.44 -6.40
CA LEU A 36 9.28 -23.59 -5.85
C LEU A 36 8.55 -22.24 -5.76
N MET A 37 9.21 -21.20 -5.26
CA MET A 37 8.60 -19.87 -5.03
C MET A 37 8.35 -19.10 -6.32
N LEU A 38 9.34 -19.04 -7.22
CA LEU A 38 9.28 -18.27 -8.46
C LEU A 38 8.53 -19.02 -9.56
N GLY A 39 8.72 -20.34 -9.65
CA GLY A 39 8.13 -21.21 -10.66
C GLY A 39 6.72 -21.66 -10.27
N GLU A 40 6.62 -22.60 -9.32
CA GLU A 40 5.33 -23.25 -8.99
C GLU A 40 4.34 -22.28 -8.34
N GLN A 41 4.79 -21.53 -7.33
CA GLN A 41 3.95 -20.59 -6.59
C GLN A 41 3.77 -19.24 -7.30
N LYS A 42 4.50 -19.02 -8.41
CA LYS A 42 4.39 -17.84 -9.29
C LYS A 42 4.41 -16.52 -8.52
N LEU A 43 5.36 -16.35 -7.60
CA LEU A 43 5.50 -15.14 -6.76
C LEU A 43 5.39 -13.84 -7.56
N MET A 44 6.02 -13.76 -8.74
CA MET A 44 6.00 -12.58 -9.60
C MET A 44 4.59 -12.19 -10.05
N ALA A 45 3.74 -13.17 -10.32
CA ALA A 45 2.36 -12.92 -10.74
C ALA A 45 1.50 -12.43 -9.56
N ARG A 46 1.74 -12.93 -8.35
CA ARG A 46 1.09 -12.40 -7.14
C ARG A 46 1.55 -10.99 -6.80
N LEU A 47 2.84 -10.69 -6.94
CA LEU A 47 3.35 -9.33 -6.77
C LEU A 47 2.72 -8.38 -7.80
N ALA A 48 2.54 -8.82 -9.05
CA ALA A 48 1.86 -8.02 -10.07
C ALA A 48 0.38 -7.76 -9.70
N SER A 49 -0.33 -8.78 -9.21
CA SER A 49 -1.68 -8.64 -8.62
C SER A 49 -1.71 -7.59 -7.51
N MET A 50 -0.75 -7.64 -6.59
CA MET A 50 -0.64 -6.63 -5.52
C MET A 50 -0.37 -5.23 -6.08
N LYS A 51 0.48 -5.08 -7.10
CA LYS A 51 0.70 -3.78 -7.79
C LYS A 51 -0.63 -3.26 -8.37
N HIS A 52 -1.37 -4.10 -9.08
CA HIS A 52 -2.63 -3.71 -9.72
C HIS A 52 -3.63 -3.08 -8.74
N TYR A 53 -3.76 -3.63 -7.52
CA TYR A 53 -4.75 -3.18 -6.55
C TYR A 53 -4.23 -2.19 -5.51
N PHE A 54 -3.06 -2.43 -4.91
CA PHE A 54 -2.52 -1.55 -3.86
C PHE A 54 -1.83 -0.30 -4.42
N LEU A 55 -1.21 -0.42 -5.60
CA LEU A 55 -0.47 0.69 -6.22
C LEU A 55 -1.27 1.38 -7.33
N LEU A 56 -2.56 1.05 -7.47
CA LEU A 56 -3.51 1.69 -8.39
C LEU A 56 -3.09 1.68 -9.87
N ASP A 57 -2.38 0.64 -10.30
CA ASP A 57 -1.98 0.47 -11.70
C ASP A 57 -3.21 0.16 -12.60
N GLN A 58 -4.26 -0.46 -12.04
CA GLN A 58 -5.55 -0.66 -12.72
C GLN A 58 -6.56 0.42 -12.35
N GLY A 59 -6.51 1.55 -13.07
CA GLY A 59 -7.42 2.68 -12.84
C GLY A 59 -8.89 2.38 -13.16
N ASP A 60 -9.18 1.48 -14.10
CA ASP A 60 -10.54 1.12 -14.53
C ASP A 60 -11.34 0.44 -13.41
N PHE A 61 -10.77 -0.61 -12.81
CA PHE A 61 -11.31 -1.28 -11.64
C PHE A 61 -11.58 -0.29 -10.51
N PHE A 62 -10.60 0.58 -10.25
CA PHE A 62 -10.64 1.52 -9.15
C PHE A 62 -11.77 2.53 -9.30
N VAL A 63 -11.97 3.07 -10.51
CA VAL A 63 -13.08 3.98 -10.85
C VAL A 63 -14.43 3.27 -10.63
N HIS A 64 -14.61 2.07 -11.19
CA HIS A 64 -15.85 1.30 -11.01
C HIS A 64 -16.16 0.97 -9.54
N PHE A 65 -15.13 0.59 -8.78
CA PHE A 65 -15.27 0.33 -7.35
C PHE A 65 -15.71 1.60 -6.61
N LEU A 66 -15.00 2.71 -6.81
CA LEU A 66 -15.30 3.97 -6.15
C LEU A 66 -16.70 4.48 -6.51
N ASP A 67 -17.11 4.44 -7.76
CA ASP A 67 -18.46 4.85 -8.19
C ASP A 67 -19.55 4.03 -7.51
N SER A 68 -19.35 2.72 -7.40
CA SER A 68 -20.33 1.84 -6.77
C SER A 68 -20.34 1.94 -5.24
N ALA A 69 -19.19 2.21 -4.61
CA ALA A 69 -19.00 2.17 -3.16
C ALA A 69 -19.09 3.54 -2.47
N GLU A 70 -19.10 4.65 -3.21
CA GLU A 70 -19.10 6.01 -2.66
C GLU A 70 -20.20 6.24 -1.62
N GLU A 71 -21.44 5.86 -1.93
CA GLU A 71 -22.58 6.02 -1.01
C GLU A 71 -22.41 5.28 0.32
N GLU A 72 -21.73 4.13 0.32
CA GLU A 72 -21.43 3.39 1.54
C GLU A 72 -20.21 3.98 2.26
N LEU A 73 -19.18 4.43 1.53
CA LEU A 73 -17.94 4.94 2.10
C LEU A 73 -18.06 6.35 2.72
N VAL A 74 -19.05 7.15 2.31
CA VAL A 74 -19.35 8.45 2.93
C VAL A 74 -19.94 8.29 4.34
N LYS A 75 -20.58 7.16 4.63
CA LYS A 75 -21.18 6.89 5.95
C LYS A 75 -20.09 6.75 7.04
N PRO A 76 -20.41 7.00 8.31
CA PRO A 76 -19.48 6.68 9.40
C PRO A 76 -19.26 5.16 9.48
N VAL A 77 -18.05 4.74 9.87
CA VAL A 77 -17.65 3.32 9.94
C VAL A 77 -18.66 2.42 10.67
N SER A 78 -19.34 2.94 11.70
CA SER A 78 -20.35 2.21 12.48
C SER A 78 -21.60 1.81 11.69
N GLN A 79 -21.90 2.49 10.59
CA GLN A 79 -23.10 2.27 9.77
C GLN A 79 -22.81 1.48 8.50
N ILE A 80 -21.54 1.18 8.22
CA ILE A 80 -21.13 0.51 6.98
C ILE A 80 -21.24 -1.01 7.14
N SER A 81 -21.93 -1.64 6.19
CA SER A 81 -21.95 -3.10 6.10
C SER A 81 -20.73 -3.61 5.35
N ARG A 82 -19.83 -4.33 6.04
CA ARG A 82 -18.66 -4.99 5.43
C ARG A 82 -19.06 -5.92 4.29
N GLY A 83 -20.15 -6.69 4.45
CA GLY A 83 -20.64 -7.60 3.41
C GLY A 83 -21.07 -6.86 2.13
N LYS A 84 -21.67 -5.67 2.25
CA LYS A 84 -22.01 -4.84 1.09
C LYS A 84 -20.76 -4.32 0.38
N LEU A 85 -19.75 -3.86 1.13
CA LEU A 85 -18.49 -3.40 0.54
C LEU A 85 -17.76 -4.53 -0.19
N LEU A 86 -17.70 -5.72 0.40
CA LEU A 86 -17.12 -6.90 -0.24
C LEU A 86 -17.88 -7.29 -1.51
N SER A 87 -19.22 -7.28 -1.49
CA SER A 87 -20.02 -7.56 -2.69
C SER A 87 -19.78 -6.54 -3.80
N LYS A 88 -19.65 -5.24 -3.48
CA LYS A 88 -19.30 -4.20 -4.44
C LYS A 88 -17.89 -4.39 -5.00
N LEU A 89 -16.93 -4.73 -4.14
CA LEU A 89 -15.56 -5.06 -4.54
C LEU A 89 -15.54 -6.23 -5.54
N GLU A 90 -16.20 -7.35 -5.21
CA GLU A 90 -16.28 -8.52 -6.07
C GLU A 90 -16.93 -8.21 -7.43
N LEU A 91 -17.97 -7.38 -7.45
CA LEU A 91 -18.61 -6.95 -8.70
C LEU A 91 -17.64 -6.14 -9.56
N SER A 92 -16.93 -5.17 -8.97
CA SER A 92 -15.93 -4.36 -9.68
C SER A 92 -14.75 -5.20 -10.19
N LEU A 93 -14.29 -6.19 -9.42
CA LEU A 93 -13.23 -7.13 -9.84
C LEU A 93 -13.65 -8.03 -11.02
N ARG A 94 -14.94 -8.26 -11.22
CA ARG A 94 -15.46 -8.98 -12.40
C ARG A 94 -15.52 -8.10 -13.64
N GLN A 95 -15.63 -6.78 -13.46
CA GLN A 95 -15.72 -5.80 -14.54
C GLN A 95 -14.35 -5.25 -14.98
N ALA A 96 -13.30 -5.46 -14.19
CA ALA A 96 -11.93 -5.06 -14.53
C ALA A 96 -11.49 -5.63 -15.88
N ALA A 97 -10.84 -4.81 -16.71
CA ALA A 97 -10.42 -5.18 -18.06
C ALA A 97 -9.29 -6.21 -18.07
N ILE A 98 -8.42 -6.18 -17.05
CA ILE A 98 -7.30 -7.12 -16.93
C ILE A 98 -7.76 -8.36 -16.15
N ALA A 99 -7.65 -9.52 -16.78
CA ALA A 99 -7.88 -10.80 -16.14
C ALA A 99 -6.70 -11.15 -15.22
N ASP A 100 -6.84 -10.87 -13.93
CA ASP A 100 -5.91 -11.35 -12.89
C ASP A 100 -6.37 -12.70 -12.31
N PRO A 101 -5.56 -13.77 -12.43
CA PRO A 101 -5.84 -15.06 -11.81
C PRO A 101 -5.94 -15.04 -10.28
N TYR A 102 -5.32 -14.05 -9.62
CA TYR A 102 -5.21 -13.99 -8.15
C TYR A 102 -6.15 -12.97 -7.50
N LYS A 103 -7.09 -12.40 -8.27
CA LYS A 103 -8.03 -11.40 -7.77
C LYS A 103 -8.88 -11.85 -6.58
N GLU A 104 -9.14 -13.15 -6.44
CA GLU A 104 -9.89 -13.73 -5.32
C GLU A 104 -9.15 -13.64 -3.97
N SER A 105 -7.83 -13.42 -4.01
CA SER A 105 -7.04 -13.18 -2.79
C SER A 105 -7.25 -11.77 -2.23
N LEU A 106 -7.83 -10.85 -3.02
CA LEU A 106 -8.13 -9.49 -2.59
C LEU A 106 -9.41 -9.46 -1.75
N SER A 107 -9.36 -8.73 -0.65
CA SER A 107 -10.50 -8.43 0.21
C SER A 107 -10.42 -6.97 0.67
N CYS A 108 -11.43 -6.50 1.41
CA CYS A 108 -11.39 -5.17 2.00
C CYS A 108 -11.78 -5.20 3.48
N ASP A 109 -11.24 -4.25 4.23
CA ASP A 109 -11.56 -4.05 5.64
C ASP A 109 -11.67 -2.56 5.98
N LEU A 110 -12.23 -2.27 7.16
CA LEU A 110 -12.39 -0.94 7.71
C LEU A 110 -11.60 -0.84 9.02
N LEU A 111 -10.54 -0.05 8.98
CA LEU A 111 -9.67 0.19 10.12
C LEU A 111 -10.29 1.22 11.08
N PRO A 112 -10.14 1.05 12.41
CA PRO A 112 -10.74 1.94 13.41
C PRO A 112 -10.04 3.31 13.54
N TYR A 113 -9.11 3.63 12.63
CA TYR A 113 -8.30 4.84 12.65
C TYR A 113 -8.04 5.32 11.22
N ASN A 114 -7.85 6.63 11.03
CA ASN A 114 -7.41 7.21 9.76
C ASN A 114 -5.91 6.99 9.51
N LEU A 115 -5.44 7.29 8.30
CA LEU A 115 -4.06 7.09 7.87
C LEU A 115 -3.05 7.87 8.74
N THR A 116 -3.33 9.15 9.04
CA THR A 116 -2.44 9.98 9.84
C THR A 116 -2.27 9.41 11.26
N ASN A 117 -3.35 8.97 11.89
CA ASN A 117 -3.31 8.34 13.21
C ASN A 117 -2.59 6.98 13.17
N GLN A 118 -2.76 6.19 12.11
CA GLN A 118 -2.01 4.95 11.90
C GLN A 118 -0.50 5.22 11.86
N LEU A 119 -0.08 6.16 11.01
CA LEU A 119 1.33 6.47 10.79
C LEU A 119 1.96 7.11 12.02
N LEU A 120 1.27 8.05 12.69
CA LEU A 120 1.75 8.62 13.94
C LEU A 120 1.92 7.56 15.02
N ARG A 121 1.01 6.58 15.12
CA ARG A 121 1.16 5.45 16.04
C ARG A 121 2.39 4.62 15.70
N ILE A 122 2.62 4.30 14.43
CA ILE A 122 3.79 3.51 14.00
C ILE A 122 5.09 4.28 14.30
N ILE A 123 5.18 5.54 13.89
CA ILE A 123 6.37 6.38 14.09
C ILE A 123 6.65 6.60 15.58
N ASN A 124 5.61 6.83 16.39
CA ASN A 124 5.78 7.04 17.83
C ASN A 124 6.07 5.72 18.57
N SER A 125 5.50 4.60 18.15
CA SER A 125 5.79 3.28 18.74
C SER A 125 7.25 2.86 18.55
N ALA A 126 7.88 3.30 17.45
CA ALA A 126 9.31 3.13 17.23
C ALA A 126 10.17 4.06 18.09
N ARG A 127 9.60 5.13 18.66
CA ARG A 127 10.31 6.17 19.42
C ARG A 127 10.10 6.10 20.93
N SER A 128 8.98 5.58 21.43
CA SER A 128 8.71 5.41 22.87
C SER A 128 7.48 4.51 23.11
N SER A 129 7.57 3.61 24.09
CA SER A 129 6.44 2.89 24.68
C SER A 129 5.58 3.83 25.53
N ALA A 130 4.72 4.62 24.89
CA ALA A 130 3.78 5.52 25.58
C ALA A 130 2.32 5.11 25.33
N THR A 131 1.66 4.77 26.44
CA THR A 131 0.23 4.76 26.77
C THR A 131 -0.79 4.74 25.62
N GLN A 132 -1.48 3.60 25.53
CA GLN A 132 -2.68 3.39 24.72
C GLN A 132 -3.82 4.28 25.24
N HIS A 133 -4.04 5.45 24.64
CA HIS A 133 -5.35 6.06 24.65
C HIS A 133 -6.10 5.52 23.43
N GLU A 134 -7.10 4.66 23.67
CA GLU A 134 -8.08 4.30 22.64
C GLU A 134 -8.81 5.57 22.17
N PRO A 135 -8.78 5.89 20.87
CA PRO A 135 -9.50 7.05 20.39
C PRO A 135 -10.98 6.70 20.25
N GLN A 136 -11.82 7.24 21.15
CA GLN A 136 -13.28 7.38 20.99
C GLN A 136 -13.69 8.07 19.67
N GLN A 137 -12.74 8.55 18.85
CA GLN A 137 -12.93 9.13 17.52
C GLN A 137 -13.17 8.07 16.41
N ALA A 138 -12.92 6.78 16.66
CA ALA A 138 -13.13 5.73 15.66
C ALA A 138 -14.58 5.68 15.12
N ALA A 139 -15.57 5.98 15.98
CA ALA A 139 -16.99 5.89 15.63
C ALA A 139 -17.48 7.00 14.67
N LYS A 140 -16.73 8.10 14.53
CA LYS A 140 -17.09 9.25 13.67
C LYS A 140 -16.23 9.38 12.42
N THR A 141 -15.24 8.50 12.24
CA THR A 141 -14.38 8.54 11.05
C THR A 141 -15.23 8.12 9.83
N PRO A 142 -15.19 8.86 8.71
CA PRO A 142 -15.87 8.45 7.50
C PRO A 142 -15.27 7.14 6.98
N GLY A 143 -16.10 6.30 6.37
CA GLY A 143 -15.68 5.01 5.81
C GLY A 143 -14.50 5.13 4.85
N LEU A 144 -14.48 6.20 4.06
CA LEU A 144 -13.40 6.52 3.15
C LEU A 144 -12.03 6.58 3.83
N ASP A 145 -11.95 7.25 4.98
CA ASP A 145 -10.69 7.38 5.72
C ASP A 145 -10.31 6.07 6.42
N ALA A 146 -11.27 5.18 6.67
CA ALA A 146 -11.07 3.89 7.32
C ALA A 146 -10.79 2.73 6.34
N PHE A 147 -11.15 2.89 5.07
CA PHE A 147 -11.10 1.84 4.06
C PHE A 147 -9.67 1.40 3.76
N THR A 148 -9.48 0.09 3.60
CA THR A 148 -8.22 -0.51 3.15
C THR A 148 -8.48 -1.82 2.41
N PHE A 149 -7.57 -2.17 1.50
CA PHE A 149 -7.53 -3.52 0.94
C PHE A 149 -6.74 -4.46 1.84
N ASP A 150 -7.13 -5.73 1.85
CA ASP A 150 -6.35 -6.81 2.45
C ASP A 150 -6.10 -7.90 1.42
N TYR A 151 -5.02 -8.66 1.58
CA TYR A 151 -4.57 -9.63 0.60
C TYR A 151 -4.21 -10.95 1.27
N LYS A 152 -5.01 -11.98 1.01
CA LYS A 152 -4.82 -13.30 1.59
C LYS A 152 -3.69 -14.02 0.86
N VAL A 153 -2.58 -14.23 1.57
CA VAL A 153 -1.45 -15.02 1.07
C VAL A 153 -1.37 -16.34 1.82
N GLU A 154 -1.36 -17.43 1.06
CA GLU A 154 -1.18 -18.78 1.60
C GLU A 154 0.30 -19.11 1.76
N TRP A 155 0.58 -20.05 2.66
CA TRP A 155 1.90 -20.63 2.75
C TRP A 155 2.24 -21.34 1.42
N PRO A 156 3.47 -21.20 0.87
CA PRO A 156 4.67 -20.69 1.53
C PRO A 156 4.99 -19.21 1.24
N LEU A 157 4.24 -18.55 0.35
CA LEU A 157 4.53 -17.16 -0.05
C LEU A 157 4.34 -16.16 1.07
N SER A 158 3.59 -16.51 2.12
CA SER A 158 3.45 -15.71 3.35
C SER A 158 4.77 -15.43 4.07
N LEU A 159 5.84 -16.19 3.76
CA LEU A 159 7.19 -15.93 4.25
C LEU A 159 7.78 -14.65 3.66
N ILE A 160 7.50 -14.37 2.39
CA ILE A 160 7.95 -13.18 1.67
C ILE A 160 6.91 -12.06 1.83
N LEU A 161 5.66 -12.36 1.48
CA LEU A 161 4.50 -11.48 1.64
C LEU A 161 3.95 -11.59 3.07
N SER A 162 4.78 -11.19 4.02
CA SER A 162 4.43 -11.19 5.43
C SER A 162 3.32 -10.17 5.74
N LYS A 163 2.66 -10.33 6.90
CA LYS A 163 1.69 -9.34 7.39
C LYS A 163 2.27 -7.92 7.46
N ASN A 164 3.54 -7.80 7.83
CA ASN A 164 4.23 -6.51 7.86
C ASN A 164 4.34 -5.90 6.45
N ALA A 165 4.63 -6.72 5.44
CA ALA A 165 4.70 -6.26 4.06
C ALA A 165 3.32 -5.80 3.55
N ILE A 166 2.25 -6.55 3.86
CA ILE A 166 0.87 -6.17 3.51
C ILE A 166 0.49 -4.83 4.16
N ILE A 167 0.83 -4.61 5.44
CA ILE A 167 0.59 -3.33 6.11
C ILE A 167 1.30 -2.17 5.38
N LYS A 168 2.54 -2.36 4.89
CA LYS A 168 3.25 -1.33 4.12
C LYS A 168 2.54 -1.02 2.80
N TYR A 169 2.06 -2.04 2.07
CA TYR A 169 1.23 -1.83 0.89
C TYR A 169 -0.08 -1.10 1.22
N GLN A 170 -0.75 -1.47 2.31
CA GLN A 170 -1.95 -0.78 2.79
C GLN A 170 -1.71 0.70 3.06
N LEU A 171 -0.56 1.06 3.65
CA LEU A 171 -0.22 2.46 3.92
C LEU A 171 -0.07 3.26 2.62
N VAL A 172 0.63 2.71 1.63
CA VAL A 172 0.76 3.34 0.30
C VAL A 172 -0.61 3.47 -0.36
N PHE A 173 -1.38 2.38 -0.40
CA PHE A 173 -2.73 2.36 -0.96
C PHE A 173 -3.62 3.43 -0.33
N ARG A 174 -3.72 3.46 1.01
CA ARG A 174 -4.57 4.42 1.73
C ARG A 174 -4.17 5.86 1.45
N HIS A 175 -2.88 6.11 1.24
CA HIS A 175 -2.40 7.43 0.89
C HIS A 175 -2.86 7.85 -0.52
N LEU A 176 -2.61 7.01 -1.52
CA LEU A 176 -3.05 7.23 -2.90
C LEU A 176 -4.57 7.35 -2.99
N PHE A 177 -5.28 6.47 -2.28
CA PHE A 177 -6.74 6.43 -2.19
C PHE A 177 -7.33 7.75 -1.73
N HIS A 178 -6.75 8.32 -0.67
CA HIS A 178 -7.20 9.59 -0.14
C HIS A 178 -6.94 10.74 -1.13
N CYS A 179 -5.75 10.81 -1.75
CA CYS A 179 -5.46 11.80 -2.79
C CYS A 179 -6.47 11.73 -3.94
N LYS A 180 -6.72 10.52 -4.47
CA LYS A 180 -7.67 10.30 -5.56
C LYS A 180 -9.10 10.67 -5.21
N HIS A 181 -9.50 10.41 -3.97
CA HIS A 181 -10.81 10.86 -3.51
C HIS A 181 -10.94 12.38 -3.52
N VAL A 182 -9.93 13.10 -2.99
CA VAL A 182 -9.94 14.57 -2.98
C VAL A 182 -9.89 15.14 -4.41
N GLU A 183 -9.10 14.54 -5.30
CA GLU A 183 -9.07 14.91 -6.73
C GLU A 183 -10.48 14.79 -7.35
N ARG A 184 -11.16 13.66 -7.08
CA ARG A 184 -12.52 13.41 -7.57
C ARG A 184 -13.53 14.41 -7.01
N GLN A 185 -13.44 14.74 -5.72
CA GLN A 185 -14.32 15.76 -5.13
C GLN A 185 -14.14 17.14 -5.78
N LEU A 186 -12.90 17.60 -5.96
CA LEU A 186 -12.60 18.86 -6.64
C LEU A 186 -13.01 18.86 -8.12
N SER A 187 -13.00 17.69 -8.75
CA SER A 187 -13.50 17.51 -10.12
C SER A 187 -15.04 17.54 -10.16
N SER A 188 -15.71 17.00 -9.14
CA SER A 188 -17.17 17.06 -9.03
C SER A 188 -17.69 18.48 -8.82
N SER A 189 -17.01 19.30 -8.00
CA SER A 189 -17.40 20.69 -7.78
C SER A 189 -17.25 21.55 -9.04
N TRP A 190 -16.35 21.18 -9.96
CA TRP A 190 -16.27 21.84 -11.27
C TRP A 190 -17.56 21.71 -12.08
N LEU A 191 -18.22 20.54 -12.05
CA LEU A 191 -19.49 20.34 -12.76
C LEU A 191 -20.58 21.27 -12.22
N ALA A 192 -20.67 21.41 -10.90
CA ALA A 192 -21.59 22.33 -10.22
C ALA A 192 -21.29 23.80 -10.59
N GLN A 193 -20.01 24.19 -10.56
CA GLN A 193 -19.59 25.55 -10.92
C GLN A 193 -19.83 25.88 -12.40
N GLN A 194 -19.67 24.91 -13.30
CA GLN A 194 -19.94 25.08 -14.73
C GLN A 194 -21.43 25.34 -14.99
N ALA A 195 -22.33 24.70 -14.22
CA ALA A 195 -23.77 24.99 -14.29
C ALA A 195 -24.09 26.40 -13.77
N ALA A 196 -23.36 26.89 -12.76
CA ALA A 196 -23.51 28.24 -12.21
C ALA A 196 -22.94 29.36 -13.11
N LYS A 197 -22.22 29.01 -14.17
CA LYS A 197 -21.58 29.96 -15.11
C LYS A 197 -22.58 30.82 -15.90
N ALA A 198 -23.86 30.45 -15.87
CA ALA A 198 -24.96 31.26 -16.41
C ALA A 198 -25.30 32.50 -15.55
N LEU A 199 -24.81 32.56 -14.30
CA LEU A 199 -25.00 33.70 -13.41
C LEU A 199 -23.82 34.69 -13.55
N PRO A 200 -24.09 36.01 -13.64
CA PRO A 200 -23.03 37.01 -13.69
C PRO A 200 -22.37 37.14 -12.31
N SER A 201 -21.06 36.94 -12.18
CA SER A 201 -20.32 37.39 -10.99
C SER A 201 -18.80 37.22 -11.09
N GLU A 202 -18.09 38.28 -10.70
CA GLU A 202 -16.64 38.32 -10.46
C GLU A 202 -16.20 37.39 -9.31
N VAL A 203 -17.11 37.05 -8.38
CA VAL A 203 -16.85 36.22 -7.20
C VAL A 203 -16.58 34.76 -7.61
N PHE A 204 -17.19 34.28 -8.69
CA PHE A 204 -16.96 32.92 -9.16
C PHE A 204 -15.56 32.73 -9.76
N SER A 205 -14.99 33.77 -10.39
CA SER A 205 -13.66 33.73 -11.02
C SER A 205 -12.55 33.33 -10.02
N SER A 206 -12.60 33.89 -8.82
CA SER A 206 -11.65 33.56 -7.74
C SER A 206 -11.79 32.12 -7.25
N SER A 207 -13.04 31.61 -7.14
CA SER A 207 -13.30 30.21 -6.77
C SER A 207 -12.80 29.23 -7.85
N PHE A 208 -13.05 29.52 -9.12
CA PHE A 208 -12.52 28.74 -10.25
C PHE A 208 -10.99 28.70 -10.23
N GLY A 209 -10.33 29.85 -10.02
CA GLY A 209 -8.89 29.96 -9.94
C GLY A 209 -8.29 29.18 -8.78
N LEU A 210 -8.90 29.25 -7.59
CA LEU A 210 -8.47 28.50 -6.42
C LEU A 210 -8.63 26.98 -6.63
N ARG A 211 -9.79 26.54 -7.14
CA ARG A 211 -10.04 25.13 -7.47
C ARG A 211 -9.00 24.59 -8.44
N GLN A 212 -8.69 25.34 -9.50
CA GLN A 212 -7.70 24.92 -10.50
C GLN A 212 -6.30 24.78 -9.88
N ARG A 213 -5.90 25.68 -8.97
CA ARG A 213 -4.63 25.57 -8.24
C ARG A 213 -4.59 24.34 -7.33
N MET A 214 -5.68 24.08 -6.59
CA MET A 214 -5.80 22.88 -5.75
C MET A 214 -5.73 21.60 -6.57
N LEU A 215 -6.48 21.52 -7.67
CA LEU A 215 -6.49 20.36 -8.55
C LEU A 215 -5.12 20.13 -9.20
N HIS A 216 -4.50 21.18 -9.73
CA HIS A 216 -3.17 21.09 -10.33
C HIS A 216 -2.13 20.60 -9.31
N PHE A 217 -2.17 21.12 -8.08
CA PHE A 217 -1.30 20.65 -7.00
C PHE A 217 -1.46 19.14 -6.76
N LEU A 218 -2.70 18.65 -6.63
CA LEU A 218 -2.95 17.23 -6.37
C LEU A 218 -2.51 16.33 -7.52
N GLN A 219 -2.83 16.72 -8.75
CA GLN A 219 -2.43 15.97 -9.94
C GLN A 219 -0.92 15.86 -10.06
N ASN A 220 -0.17 16.92 -9.72
CA ASN A 220 1.29 16.84 -9.70
C ASN A 220 1.82 15.93 -8.60
N ILE A 221 1.23 15.95 -7.40
CA ILE A 221 1.65 15.04 -6.31
C ILE A 221 1.35 13.59 -6.68
N GLU A 222 0.17 13.31 -7.23
CA GLU A 222 -0.18 11.96 -7.67
C GLU A 222 0.71 11.49 -8.81
N TYR A 223 1.02 12.37 -9.77
CA TYR A 223 1.97 12.08 -10.85
C TYR A 223 3.35 11.71 -10.28
N TYR A 224 3.85 12.51 -9.33
CA TYR A 224 5.11 12.21 -8.65
C TYR A 224 5.07 10.84 -7.95
N MET A 225 4.04 10.56 -7.15
CA MET A 225 3.94 9.29 -6.45
C MET A 225 3.88 8.10 -7.42
N MET A 226 3.10 8.20 -8.50
CA MET A 226 2.90 7.08 -9.43
C MET A 226 4.12 6.87 -10.34
N PHE A 227 4.60 7.92 -11.00
CA PHE A 227 5.58 7.81 -12.09
C PHE A 227 7.03 8.05 -11.67
N GLU A 228 7.28 8.86 -10.65
CA GLU A 228 8.65 9.13 -10.18
C GLU A 228 9.05 8.20 -9.02
N VAL A 229 8.07 7.70 -8.24
CA VAL A 229 8.35 6.85 -7.08
C VAL A 229 7.95 5.40 -7.33
N LEU A 230 6.68 5.10 -7.57
CA LEU A 230 6.19 3.72 -7.57
C LEU A 230 6.67 2.93 -8.80
N GLU A 231 6.52 3.46 -10.00
CA GLU A 231 6.91 2.75 -11.23
C GLU A 231 8.42 2.46 -11.32
N PRO A 232 9.33 3.43 -11.03
CA PRO A 232 10.76 3.17 -11.10
C PRO A 232 11.22 2.15 -10.05
N ASN A 233 10.73 2.27 -8.80
CA ASN A 233 11.06 1.31 -7.75
C ASN A 233 10.53 -0.09 -8.09
N TRP A 234 9.34 -0.19 -8.69
CA TRP A 234 8.77 -1.47 -9.14
C TRP A 234 9.61 -2.10 -10.24
N HIS A 235 10.06 -1.30 -11.21
CA HIS A 235 10.92 -1.76 -12.30
C HIS A 235 12.24 -2.33 -11.76
N VAL A 236 12.89 -1.62 -10.83
CA VAL A 236 14.11 -2.08 -10.17
C VAL A 236 13.88 -3.37 -9.39
N LEU A 237 12.79 -3.46 -8.62
CA LEU A 237 12.43 -4.69 -7.90
C LEU A 237 12.28 -5.86 -8.86
N ARG A 238 11.53 -5.69 -9.96
CA ARG A 238 11.26 -6.76 -10.94
C ARG A 238 12.55 -7.33 -11.53
N LEU A 239 13.49 -6.45 -11.91
CA LEU A 239 14.78 -6.87 -12.45
C LEU A 239 15.63 -7.59 -11.41
N ARG A 240 15.68 -7.08 -10.17
CA ARG A 240 16.48 -7.70 -9.10
C ARG A 240 15.92 -9.04 -8.63
N LEU A 241 14.59 -9.19 -8.53
CA LEU A 241 13.97 -10.46 -8.16
C LEU A 241 14.25 -11.57 -9.19
N GLN A 242 14.34 -11.23 -10.48
CA GLN A 242 14.70 -12.19 -11.54
C GLN A 242 16.16 -12.64 -11.46
N ALA A 243 17.05 -11.81 -10.91
CA ALA A 243 18.47 -12.11 -10.75
C ALA A 243 18.82 -12.76 -9.41
N ALA A 244 17.89 -12.76 -8.45
CA ALA A 244 18.11 -13.26 -7.10
C ALA A 244 18.36 -14.77 -7.08
N ARG A 245 19.25 -15.23 -6.19
CA ARG A 245 19.65 -16.64 -6.09
C ARG A 245 19.26 -17.30 -4.78
N ARG A 246 18.76 -16.52 -3.81
CA ARG A 246 18.40 -16.99 -2.48
C ARG A 246 17.06 -16.41 -2.05
N VAL A 247 16.33 -17.14 -1.22
CA VAL A 247 15.04 -16.69 -0.69
C VAL A 247 15.21 -15.46 0.22
N ASP A 248 16.27 -15.43 1.04
CA ASP A 248 16.57 -14.28 1.91
C ASP A 248 16.77 -12.99 1.10
N GLU A 249 17.37 -13.12 -0.09
CA GLU A 249 17.56 -12.01 -1.02
C GLU A 249 16.21 -11.52 -1.57
N LEU A 250 15.28 -12.41 -1.91
CA LEU A 250 13.92 -12.02 -2.31
C LEU A 250 13.22 -11.21 -1.20
N ILE A 251 13.34 -11.67 0.05
CA ILE A 251 12.73 -11.00 1.21
C ILE A 251 13.35 -9.62 1.40
N SER A 252 14.68 -9.51 1.37
CA SER A 252 15.36 -8.22 1.54
C SER A 252 15.03 -7.25 0.40
N LEU A 253 15.05 -7.70 -0.85
CA LEU A 253 14.73 -6.87 -2.01
C LEU A 253 13.29 -6.34 -1.96
N HIS A 254 12.34 -7.20 -1.58
CA HIS A 254 10.94 -6.80 -1.42
C HIS A 254 10.74 -5.82 -0.26
N HIS A 255 11.42 -6.05 0.86
CA HIS A 255 11.42 -5.15 2.00
C HIS A 255 11.98 -3.76 1.64
N ASP A 256 13.10 -3.73 0.93
CA ASP A 256 13.77 -2.51 0.50
C ASP A 256 12.90 -1.71 -0.49
N PHE A 257 12.25 -2.39 -1.44
CA PHE A 257 11.27 -1.77 -2.34
C PHE A 257 10.18 -1.05 -1.56
N LEU A 258 9.51 -1.74 -0.63
CA LEU A 258 8.44 -1.14 0.17
C LEU A 258 8.93 0.02 1.03
N ASP A 259 10.15 -0.09 1.56
CA ASP A 259 10.76 0.94 2.37
C ASP A 259 11.11 2.20 1.58
N SER A 260 11.62 2.04 0.36
CA SER A 260 11.85 3.13 -0.57
C SER A 260 10.53 3.82 -0.94
N CYS A 261 9.50 3.04 -1.33
CA CYS A 261 8.19 3.61 -1.66
C CYS A 261 7.59 4.40 -0.49
N LEU A 262 7.61 3.87 0.74
CA LEU A 262 7.10 4.61 1.91
C LEU A 262 7.89 5.88 2.21
N LYS A 263 9.20 5.86 2.00
CA LYS A 263 10.07 7.03 2.21
C LYS A 263 9.77 8.12 1.18
N GLU A 264 9.77 7.75 -0.09
CA GLU A 264 9.67 8.66 -1.23
C GLU A 264 8.24 9.15 -1.43
N CYS A 265 7.21 8.37 -1.06
CA CYS A 265 5.82 8.84 -0.96
C CYS A 265 5.53 9.70 0.29
N MET A 266 6.56 10.23 0.97
CA MET A 266 6.40 11.18 2.09
C MET A 266 5.75 10.59 3.36
N LEU A 267 5.56 9.28 3.45
CA LEU A 267 4.83 8.62 4.55
C LEU A 267 5.68 8.43 5.82
N ARG A 268 7.01 8.55 5.69
CA ARG A 268 7.94 8.46 6.83
C ARG A 268 8.18 9.80 7.54
N ASP A 269 7.88 10.92 6.90
CA ASP A 269 8.05 12.24 7.49
C ASP A 269 6.73 12.72 8.10
N ALA A 270 6.67 12.72 9.43
CA ALA A 270 5.49 13.13 10.19
C ALA A 270 5.11 14.61 9.99
N VAL A 271 6.06 15.49 9.65
CA VAL A 271 5.79 16.91 9.41
C VAL A 271 5.12 17.06 8.05
N LEU A 272 5.73 16.48 7.01
CA LEU A 272 5.21 16.53 5.64
C LEU A 272 3.84 15.88 5.54
N LEU A 273 3.66 14.71 6.17
CA LEU A 273 2.37 14.02 6.23
C LEU A 273 1.28 14.89 6.87
N LYS A 274 1.58 15.58 7.99
CA LYS A 274 0.61 16.47 8.66
C LYS A 274 0.27 17.68 7.80
N LEU A 275 1.24 18.25 7.10
CA LEU A 275 1.02 19.37 6.18
C LEU A 275 0.14 18.95 5.01
N LEU A 276 0.45 17.82 4.38
CA LEU A 276 -0.32 17.28 3.27
C LEU A 276 -1.74 16.92 3.70
N ALA A 277 -1.91 16.25 4.85
CA ALA A 277 -3.24 15.93 5.38
C ALA A 277 -4.10 17.18 5.65
N LYS A 278 -3.49 18.25 6.20
CA LYS A 278 -4.18 19.54 6.39
C LYS A 278 -4.59 20.15 5.06
N LEU A 279 -3.71 20.13 4.06
CA LEU A 279 -4.00 20.67 2.73
C LEU A 279 -5.14 19.89 2.07
N LEU A 280 -5.10 18.56 2.11
CA LEU A 280 -6.18 17.69 1.61
C LEU A 280 -7.51 17.97 2.31
N THR A 281 -7.49 18.16 3.64
CA THR A 281 -8.70 18.55 4.39
C THR A 281 -9.27 19.88 3.91
N ILE A 282 -8.41 20.89 3.67
CA ILE A 282 -8.85 22.20 3.13
C ILE A 282 -9.46 22.04 1.73
N CYS A 283 -8.89 21.20 0.88
CA CYS A 283 -9.44 20.90 -0.44
C CYS A 283 -10.83 20.25 -0.37
N VAL A 284 -11.03 19.30 0.54
CA VAL A 284 -12.34 18.68 0.80
C VAL A 284 -13.35 19.73 1.29
N MET A 285 -12.98 20.52 2.30
CA MET A 285 -13.85 21.60 2.81
C MET A 285 -14.24 22.60 1.72
N PHE A 286 -13.31 22.94 0.83
CA PHE A 286 -13.58 23.78 -0.33
C PHE A 286 -14.54 23.10 -1.32
N ALA A 287 -14.34 21.81 -1.63
CA ALA A 287 -15.20 21.07 -2.54
C ALA A 287 -16.63 20.95 -2.01
N ASP A 288 -16.80 20.62 -0.73
CA ASP A 288 -18.11 20.50 -0.07
C ASP A 288 -18.85 21.84 0.00
N ALA A 289 -18.14 22.96 0.20
CA ALA A 289 -18.74 24.29 0.19
C ALA A 289 -19.18 24.77 -1.21
N ASN A 290 -18.70 24.12 -2.28
CA ASN A 290 -18.99 24.45 -3.67
C ASN A 290 -19.76 23.33 -4.41
N ARG A 291 -20.32 22.35 -3.69
CA ARG A 291 -21.28 21.37 -4.22
C ARG A 291 -22.69 21.95 -4.24
#